data_AF-A0A3A8RFH2-F1
#
_entry.id   AF-A0A3A8RFH2-F1
#
_cell.length_a   1.000
_cell.length_b   1.000
_cell.length_c   1.000
_cell.angle_alpha   90.00
_cell.angle_beta   90.00
_cell.angle_gamma   90.00
#
_symmetry.space_group_name_H-M   'P 1'
#
loop_
_entity.id
_entity.type
_entity.pdbx_description
1 polymer ?
#
loop_
_entity_poly.entity_id
_entity_poly.type
_entity_poly.pdbx_seq_one_letter_code
_entity_poly.pdbx_strand_id
1 'polypeptide(L)'
;MTSRSPAKNDSAFKWLVTVMAAGHFTLVVSTGRVRWEHVAADLLLVVLAWAGAGPRRFLRGAFPLWLTGMILDSQALWLGVRGTIHTGDLWNLEKLLFPAPGGTHWPEWWSRHSNTPLDLLCGWAYAAYLYEVFLVALLFFFKKDVRFEQLCWAFFVVNAIGVVTYVIYPAAPPWYVLKYGPGLADLSAPPSPAGTARFDAFFGIHYFANFYAKNPNVFGAMPSLHAAYPLMMVLVLWHKGPAWRVGTILFALLVAFSAVYLTHHYVLDVLAGSIAAVVAFVVVRAVFARRAMEAPGVAPLTLPSGGNTRA
;
A
#
# COMPACT_ATOMS: atom_id res chain seq x y z
N MET A 1 -37.62 17.87 -6.78
CA MET A 1 -36.48 18.62 -6.19
C MET A 1 -35.67 17.63 -5.36
N THR A 2 -34.37 17.38 -5.51
CA THR A 2 -33.29 17.94 -6.34
C THR A 2 -32.57 16.77 -7.02
N SER A 3 -32.69 16.68 -8.34
CA SER A 3 -31.78 15.87 -9.16
C SER A 3 -30.38 16.47 -9.00
N ARG A 4 -29.48 15.79 -8.29
CA ARG A 4 -28.05 16.11 -8.34
C ARG A 4 -27.59 15.79 -9.76
N SER A 5 -27.69 16.77 -10.64
CA SER A 5 -27.17 16.70 -12.01
C SER A 5 -25.72 16.18 -11.99
N PRO A 6 -25.37 15.16 -12.80
CA PRO A 6 -24.01 14.65 -12.93
C PRO A 6 -22.97 15.76 -13.18
N ALA A 7 -23.37 16.84 -13.87
CA ALA A 7 -22.51 17.98 -14.17
C ALA A 7 -22.11 18.81 -12.93
N LYS A 8 -22.96 18.87 -11.89
CA LYS A 8 -22.65 19.61 -10.65
C LYS A 8 -21.60 18.87 -9.80
N ASN A 9 -21.70 17.54 -9.74
CA ASN A 9 -20.70 16.69 -9.07
C ASN A 9 -19.36 16.68 -9.82
N ASP A 10 -19.39 16.81 -11.14
CA ASP A 10 -18.18 16.97 -11.97
C ASP A 10 -17.43 18.26 -11.66
N SER A 11 -18.13 19.40 -11.52
CA SER A 11 -17.48 20.67 -11.19
C SER A 11 -16.86 20.66 -9.80
N ALA A 12 -17.59 20.15 -8.80
CA ALA A 12 -17.11 20.06 -7.42
C ALA A 12 -15.87 19.18 -7.29
N PHE A 13 -15.84 18.02 -7.96
CA PHE A 13 -14.69 17.12 -7.93
C PHE A 13 -13.42 17.75 -8.54
N LYS A 14 -13.55 18.48 -9.66
CA LYS A 14 -12.41 19.18 -10.29
C LYS A 14 -11.77 20.17 -9.33
N TRP A 15 -12.60 21.00 -8.71
CA TRP A 15 -12.12 22.02 -7.76
C TRP A 15 -11.54 21.39 -6.50
N LEU A 16 -12.17 20.34 -5.97
CA LEU A 16 -11.62 19.59 -4.84
C LEU A 16 -10.20 19.10 -5.13
N VAL A 17 -10.00 18.40 -6.25
CA VAL A 17 -8.67 17.88 -6.62
C VAL A 17 -7.68 19.01 -6.85
N THR A 18 -8.10 20.11 -7.48
CA THR A 18 -7.23 21.27 -7.72
C THR A 18 -6.77 21.91 -6.41
N VAL A 19 -7.70 22.10 -5.46
CA VAL A 19 -7.39 22.65 -4.13
C VAL A 19 -6.49 21.69 -3.34
N MET A 20 -6.73 20.38 -3.41
CA MET A 20 -5.90 19.40 -2.72
C MET A 20 -4.49 19.33 -3.29
N ALA A 21 -4.33 19.37 -4.61
CA ALA A 21 -3.02 19.45 -5.27
C ALA A 21 -2.28 20.75 -4.90
N ALA A 22 -2.96 21.90 -4.93
CA ALA A 22 -2.36 23.18 -4.52
C ALA A 22 -1.99 23.21 -3.02
N GLY A 23 -2.83 22.62 -2.17
CA GLY A 23 -2.58 22.50 -0.74
C GLY A 23 -1.39 21.58 -0.43
N HIS A 24 -1.31 20.43 -1.10
CA HIS A 24 -0.16 19.53 -1.00
C HIS A 24 1.13 20.22 -1.47
N PHE A 25 1.10 20.88 -2.63
CA PHE A 25 2.24 21.64 -3.13
C PHE A 25 2.70 22.72 -2.15
N THR A 26 1.74 23.47 -1.58
CA THR A 26 2.03 24.49 -0.57
C THR A 26 2.65 23.88 0.69
N LEU A 27 2.18 22.71 1.12
CA LEU A 27 2.73 21.98 2.28
C LEU A 27 4.18 21.55 2.04
N VAL A 28 4.51 20.98 0.87
CA VAL A 28 5.88 20.55 0.58
C VAL A 28 6.83 21.73 0.39
N VAL A 29 6.35 22.86 -0.14
CA VAL A 29 7.11 24.11 -0.24
C VAL A 29 7.38 24.69 1.14
N SER A 30 6.35 24.84 1.98
CA SER A 30 6.48 25.46 3.30
C SER A 30 7.35 24.64 4.26
N THR A 31 7.46 23.33 4.03
CA THR A 31 8.32 22.42 4.81
C THR A 31 9.72 22.24 4.21
N GLY A 32 10.02 22.86 3.06
CA GLY A 32 11.32 22.75 2.40
C GLY A 32 11.62 21.38 1.78
N ARG A 33 10.59 20.58 1.51
CA ARG A 33 10.68 19.17 1.07
C ARG A 33 10.37 18.98 -0.42
N VAL A 34 10.45 20.05 -1.22
CA VAL A 34 10.09 20.01 -2.63
C VAL A 34 10.98 19.02 -3.40
N ARG A 35 10.34 18.13 -4.15
CA ARG A 35 10.99 17.23 -5.10
C ARG A 35 10.21 17.25 -6.41
N TRP A 36 10.85 16.85 -7.51
CA TRP A 36 10.21 16.83 -8.81
C TRP A 36 9.00 15.89 -8.84
N GLU A 37 9.03 14.80 -8.06
CA GLU A 37 7.92 13.85 -7.93
C GLU A 37 6.65 14.52 -7.38
N HIS A 38 6.79 15.50 -6.47
CA HIS A 38 5.65 16.25 -5.92
C HIS A 38 5.02 17.14 -6.99
N VAL A 39 5.86 17.89 -7.72
CA VAL A 39 5.41 18.75 -8.83
C VAL A 39 4.72 17.91 -9.90
N ALA A 40 5.30 16.78 -10.28
CA ALA A 40 4.75 15.89 -11.28
C ALA A 40 3.40 15.29 -10.84
N ALA A 41 3.30 14.82 -9.60
CA ALA A 41 2.07 14.25 -9.06
C ALA A 41 0.92 15.27 -8.98
N ASP A 42 1.21 16.46 -8.46
CA ASP A 42 0.20 17.53 -8.29
C ASP A 42 -0.24 18.10 -9.63
N LEU A 43 0.71 18.31 -10.56
CA LEU A 43 0.38 18.75 -11.92
C LEU A 43 -0.44 17.69 -12.65
N LEU A 44 -0.07 16.41 -12.53
CA LEU A 44 -0.82 15.30 -13.15
C LEU A 44 -2.27 15.27 -12.65
N LEU A 45 -2.50 15.47 -11.34
CA LEU A 45 -3.86 15.56 -10.80
C LEU A 45 -4.67 16.68 -11.46
N VAL A 46 -4.10 17.88 -11.52
CA VAL A 46 -4.79 19.05 -12.12
C VAL A 46 -5.04 18.79 -13.61
N VAL A 47 -4.05 18.32 -14.35
CA VAL A 47 -4.21 18.00 -15.79
C VAL A 47 -5.31 16.97 -15.98
N LEU A 48 -5.29 15.84 -15.26
CA LEU A 48 -6.32 14.81 -15.37
C LEU A 48 -7.71 15.31 -14.97
N ALA A 49 -7.80 16.23 -14.00
CA ALA A 49 -9.05 16.83 -13.58
C ALA A 49 -9.68 17.71 -14.67
N TRP A 50 -8.87 18.36 -15.51
CA TRP A 50 -9.35 19.32 -16.52
C TRP A 50 -9.29 18.81 -17.98
N ALA A 51 -8.60 17.69 -18.27
CA ALA A 51 -8.39 17.15 -19.60
C ALA A 51 -9.59 16.44 -20.27
N GLY A 52 -10.77 16.42 -19.64
CA GLY A 52 -12.00 15.85 -20.22
C GLY A 52 -12.57 14.65 -19.46
N ALA A 53 -13.60 13.99 -20.00
CA ALA A 53 -14.37 12.96 -19.28
C ALA A 53 -13.58 11.66 -19.03
N GLY A 54 -12.77 11.21 -19.99
CA GLY A 54 -11.97 9.98 -19.88
C GLY A 54 -10.90 10.07 -18.77
N PRO A 55 -9.96 11.03 -18.84
CA PRO A 55 -8.96 11.27 -17.80
C PRO A 55 -9.56 11.51 -16.40
N ARG A 56 -10.67 12.25 -16.31
CA ARG A 56 -11.38 12.45 -15.04
C ARG A 56 -11.93 11.16 -14.45
N ARG A 57 -12.40 10.22 -15.27
CA ARG A 57 -12.87 8.91 -14.80
C ARG A 57 -11.72 8.11 -14.19
N PHE A 58 -10.55 8.10 -14.84
CA PHE A 58 -9.36 7.48 -14.27
C PHE A 58 -9.02 8.12 -12.92
N LEU A 59 -8.94 9.45 -12.89
CA LEU A 59 -8.62 10.22 -11.69
C LEU A 59 -9.58 9.92 -10.54
N ARG A 60 -10.90 9.80 -10.78
CA ARG A 60 -11.86 9.45 -9.73
C ARG A 60 -11.54 8.12 -9.04
N GLY A 61 -11.19 7.10 -9.82
CA GLY A 61 -10.82 5.81 -9.28
C GLY A 61 -9.42 5.78 -8.67
N ALA A 62 -8.45 6.46 -9.30
CA ALA A 62 -7.05 6.50 -8.89
C ALA A 62 -6.75 7.52 -7.78
N PHE A 63 -7.68 8.43 -7.46
CA PHE A 63 -7.47 9.47 -6.43
C PHE A 63 -6.94 8.93 -5.09
N PRO A 64 -7.40 7.78 -4.57
CA PRO A 64 -6.85 7.19 -3.35
C PRO A 64 -5.37 6.77 -3.46
N LEU A 65 -4.86 6.49 -4.66
CA LEU A 65 -3.43 6.21 -4.88
C LEU A 65 -2.60 7.47 -4.62
N TRP A 66 -3.07 8.63 -5.06
CA TRP A 66 -2.41 9.91 -4.74
C TRP A 66 -2.49 10.22 -3.25
N LEU A 67 -3.65 10.01 -2.61
CA LEU A 67 -3.78 10.13 -1.15
C LEU A 67 -2.77 9.22 -0.42
N THR A 68 -2.54 8.01 -0.94
CA THR A 68 -1.55 7.09 -0.40
C THR A 68 -0.13 7.66 -0.49
N GLY A 69 0.24 8.19 -1.65
CA GLY A 69 1.53 8.87 -1.84
C GLY A 69 1.70 10.04 -0.88
N MET A 70 0.67 10.86 -0.71
CA MET A 70 0.68 11.98 0.23
C MET A 70 0.90 11.55 1.67
N ILE A 71 0.14 10.55 2.16
CA ILE A 71 0.26 10.14 3.57
C ILE A 71 1.61 9.47 3.85
N LEU A 72 2.15 8.71 2.91
CA LEU A 72 3.46 8.07 3.07
C LEU A 72 4.59 9.10 3.00
N ASP A 73 4.52 10.04 2.05
CA ASP A 73 5.55 11.08 1.96
C ASP A 73 5.50 12.03 3.17
N SER A 74 4.31 12.40 3.62
CA SER A 74 4.16 13.37 4.71
C SER A 74 4.49 12.80 6.10
N GLN A 75 4.86 11.52 6.21
CA GLN A 75 5.18 10.86 7.49
C GLN A 75 6.12 11.65 8.39
N ALA A 76 7.17 12.23 7.82
CA ALA A 76 8.15 13.02 8.58
C ALA A 76 7.52 14.14 9.43
N LEU A 77 6.36 14.67 9.04
CA LEU A 77 5.69 15.78 9.72
C LEU A 77 5.08 15.39 11.07
N TRP A 78 4.73 14.11 11.25
CA TRP A 78 4.12 13.61 12.48
C TRP A 78 4.95 12.53 13.16
N LEU A 79 6.16 12.25 12.66
CA LEU A 79 7.09 11.38 13.36
C LEU A 79 7.44 11.90 14.77
N GLY A 80 7.32 13.20 15.03
CA GLY A 80 7.55 13.78 16.36
C GLY A 80 6.51 13.41 17.42
N VAL A 81 5.33 12.91 17.02
CA VAL A 81 4.25 12.49 17.95
C VAL A 81 4.14 10.97 18.10
N ARG A 82 5.12 10.22 17.58
CA ARG A 82 5.14 8.76 17.69
C ARG A 82 5.34 8.30 19.14
N GLY A 83 4.82 7.12 19.45
CA GLY A 83 5.04 6.45 20.73
C GLY A 83 6.50 5.98 20.94
N THR A 84 6.72 5.27 22.04
CA THR A 84 8.01 4.62 22.31
C THR A 84 8.35 3.61 21.21
N ILE A 85 9.57 3.66 20.69
CA ILE A 85 10.01 2.74 19.65
C ILE A 85 10.29 1.35 20.24
N HIS A 86 9.60 0.36 19.70
CA HIS A 86 9.69 -1.04 20.09
C HIS A 86 10.90 -1.71 19.41
N THR A 87 12.04 -1.73 20.11
CA THR A 87 13.26 -2.41 19.64
C THR A 87 13.47 -3.78 20.28
N GLY A 88 13.06 -3.95 21.53
CA GLY A 88 13.45 -5.09 22.36
C GLY A 88 12.29 -6.03 22.71
N ASP A 89 11.13 -5.48 23.03
CA ASP A 89 9.94 -6.25 23.35
C ASP A 89 9.43 -7.02 22.14
N LEU A 90 9.32 -6.37 20.97
CA LEU A 90 8.96 -7.05 19.72
C LEU A 90 9.99 -8.12 19.33
N TRP A 91 11.28 -7.80 19.45
CA TRP A 91 12.39 -8.73 19.19
C TRP A 91 12.30 -9.99 20.07
N ASN A 92 12.06 -9.82 21.36
CA ASN A 92 11.91 -10.92 22.30
C ASN A 92 10.63 -11.74 22.05
N LEU A 93 9.51 -11.08 21.72
CA LEU A 93 8.26 -11.75 21.40
C LEU A 93 8.37 -12.58 20.12
N GLU A 94 9.02 -12.04 19.09
CA GLU A 94 9.29 -12.76 17.85
C GLU A 94 10.09 -14.04 18.14
N LYS A 95 11.16 -13.97 18.94
CA LYS A 95 11.97 -15.14 19.31
C LYS A 95 11.16 -16.19 20.04
N LEU A 96 10.27 -15.76 20.93
CA LEU A 96 9.44 -16.64 21.74
C LEU A 96 8.44 -17.41 20.87
N LEU A 97 7.80 -16.72 19.92
CA LEU A 97 6.75 -17.30 19.09
C LEU A 97 7.28 -18.04 17.86
N PHE A 98 8.38 -17.55 17.27
CA PHE A 98 8.96 -18.05 16.03
C PHE A 98 10.47 -18.28 16.15
N PRO A 99 10.91 -19.21 17.03
CA PRO A 99 12.33 -19.49 17.21
C PRO A 99 12.93 -20.11 15.94
N ALA A 100 14.03 -19.53 15.47
CA ALA A 100 14.86 -20.11 14.42
C ALA A 100 15.86 -21.14 15.01
N PRO A 101 16.51 -21.98 14.18
CA PRO A 101 17.46 -22.98 14.68
C PRO A 101 18.53 -22.38 15.60
N GLY A 102 18.77 -23.02 16.74
CA GLY A 102 19.66 -22.50 17.78
C GLY A 102 19.02 -21.48 18.73
N GLY A 103 17.70 -21.29 18.68
CA GLY A 103 16.98 -20.38 19.59
C GLY A 103 17.19 -18.90 19.27
N THR A 104 17.54 -18.59 18.03
CA THR A 104 17.72 -17.21 17.51
C THR A 104 16.47 -16.72 16.78
N HIS A 105 16.57 -15.56 16.12
CA HIS A 105 15.50 -14.94 15.34
C HIS A 105 15.65 -15.32 13.86
N TRP A 106 14.55 -15.48 13.12
CA TRP A 106 14.62 -15.81 11.70
C TRP A 106 15.46 -14.81 10.87
N PRO A 107 15.27 -13.47 11.00
CA PRO A 107 16.12 -12.50 10.31
C PRO A 107 17.61 -12.66 10.64
N GLU A 108 17.93 -12.90 11.90
CA GLU A 108 19.31 -13.11 12.37
C GLU A 108 19.91 -14.38 11.75
N TRP A 109 19.15 -15.48 11.78
CA TRP A 109 19.57 -16.75 11.21
C TRP A 109 19.85 -16.62 9.70
N TRP A 110 18.92 -16.04 8.94
CA TRP A 110 19.07 -15.84 7.50
C TRP A 110 20.21 -14.88 7.14
N SER A 111 20.47 -13.86 7.97
CA SER A 111 21.61 -12.96 7.73
C SER A 111 22.95 -13.69 7.73
N ARG A 112 23.08 -14.77 8.53
CA ARG A 112 24.29 -15.62 8.61
C ARG A 112 24.30 -16.78 7.61
N HIS A 113 23.15 -17.11 7.02
CA HIS A 113 22.98 -18.23 6.07
C HIS A 113 22.43 -17.76 4.72
N SER A 114 22.77 -16.55 4.32
CA SER A 114 22.38 -16.00 3.02
C SER A 114 23.15 -16.69 1.88
N ASN A 115 22.57 -16.66 0.68
CA ASN A 115 23.20 -17.20 -0.53
C ASN A 115 22.66 -16.48 -1.76
N THR A 116 23.49 -16.43 -2.81
CA THR A 116 23.19 -15.66 -4.02
C THR A 116 21.86 -16.03 -4.68
N PRO A 117 21.50 -17.32 -4.88
CA PRO A 117 20.19 -17.65 -5.47
C PRO A 117 19.00 -17.07 -4.71
N LEU A 118 19.00 -17.17 -3.38
CA LEU A 118 17.94 -16.59 -2.56
C LEU A 118 18.01 -15.06 -2.53
N ASP A 119 19.20 -14.46 -2.52
CA ASP A 119 19.36 -13.00 -2.61
C ASP A 119 18.74 -12.43 -3.89
N LEU A 120 18.95 -13.11 -5.02
CA LEU A 120 18.40 -12.70 -6.31
C LEU A 120 16.88 -12.92 -6.37
N LEU A 121 16.39 -14.08 -5.94
CA LEU A 121 14.96 -14.38 -5.96
C LEU A 121 14.18 -13.46 -5.01
N CYS A 122 14.67 -13.31 -3.78
CA CYS A 122 14.02 -12.46 -2.78
C CYS A 122 14.14 -10.99 -3.15
N GLY A 123 15.31 -10.53 -3.61
CA GLY A 123 15.48 -9.16 -4.08
C GLY A 123 14.56 -8.83 -5.26
N TRP A 124 14.40 -9.74 -6.23
CA TRP A 124 13.44 -9.55 -7.33
C TRP A 124 12.00 -9.45 -6.82
N ALA A 125 11.56 -10.40 -5.99
CA ALA A 125 10.18 -10.40 -5.47
C ALA A 125 9.90 -9.15 -4.64
N TYR A 126 10.88 -8.75 -3.83
CA TYR A 126 10.82 -7.58 -2.97
C TYR A 126 10.92 -6.25 -3.74
N ALA A 127 11.46 -6.24 -4.96
CA ALA A 127 11.32 -5.10 -5.88
C ALA A 127 9.95 -5.12 -6.59
N ALA A 128 9.45 -6.30 -6.96
CA ALA A 128 8.27 -6.49 -7.79
C ALA A 128 6.93 -6.24 -7.06
N TYR A 129 6.87 -6.43 -5.74
CA TYR A 129 5.63 -6.43 -4.94
C TYR A 129 4.72 -5.21 -5.17
N LEU A 130 5.32 -4.02 -5.33
CA LEU A 130 4.58 -2.78 -5.51
C LEU A 130 4.03 -2.65 -6.92
N TYR A 131 4.82 -3.07 -7.94
CA TYR A 131 4.40 -3.00 -9.34
C TYR A 131 3.19 -3.89 -9.61
N GLU A 132 3.08 -5.03 -8.93
CA GLU A 132 1.92 -5.93 -9.05
C GLU A 132 0.59 -5.19 -8.82
N VAL A 133 0.51 -4.37 -7.77
CA VAL A 133 -0.70 -3.59 -7.44
C VAL A 133 -1.08 -2.65 -8.59
N PHE A 134 -0.10 -1.91 -9.11
CA PHE A 134 -0.35 -0.93 -10.18
C PHE A 134 -0.71 -1.60 -11.51
N LEU A 135 -0.07 -2.73 -11.84
CA LEU A 135 -0.39 -3.51 -13.03
C LEU A 135 -1.82 -4.05 -12.98
N VAL A 136 -2.25 -4.57 -11.82
CA VAL A 136 -3.63 -5.05 -11.62
C VAL A 136 -4.64 -3.90 -11.63
N ALA A 137 -4.30 -2.75 -11.05
CA ALA A 137 -5.15 -1.56 -11.11
C ALA A 137 -5.34 -1.09 -12.57
N LEU A 138 -4.26 -0.99 -13.35
CA LEU A 138 -4.32 -0.66 -14.77
C LEU A 138 -5.14 -1.69 -15.57
N LEU A 139 -4.95 -2.98 -15.31
CA LEU A 139 -5.72 -4.05 -15.92
C LEU A 139 -7.23 -3.85 -15.69
N PHE A 140 -7.66 -3.57 -14.47
CA PHE A 140 -9.06 -3.31 -14.17
C PHE A 140 -9.57 -2.01 -14.78
N PHE A 141 -8.75 -0.96 -14.78
CA PHE A 141 -9.12 0.31 -15.39
C PHE A 141 -9.43 0.14 -16.89
N PHE A 142 -8.51 -0.46 -17.65
CA PHE A 142 -8.69 -0.69 -19.09
C PHE A 142 -9.85 -1.65 -19.40
N LYS A 143 -10.09 -2.64 -18.53
CA LYS A 143 -11.25 -3.54 -18.62
C LYS A 143 -12.55 -2.90 -18.12
N LYS A 144 -12.54 -1.64 -17.68
CA LYS A 144 -13.69 -0.93 -17.11
C LYS A 144 -14.33 -1.69 -15.93
N ASP A 145 -13.53 -2.45 -15.19
CA ASP A 145 -13.97 -3.28 -14.06
C ASP A 145 -14.17 -2.41 -12.81
N VAL A 146 -15.29 -2.58 -12.11
CA VAL A 146 -15.62 -1.86 -10.86
C VAL A 146 -14.59 -2.10 -9.76
N ARG A 147 -13.84 -3.20 -9.85
CA ARG A 147 -12.75 -3.53 -8.92
C ARG A 147 -11.57 -2.55 -8.99
N PHE A 148 -11.44 -1.75 -10.05
CA PHE A 148 -10.41 -0.71 -10.14
C PHE A 148 -10.48 0.27 -8.96
N GLU A 149 -11.65 0.86 -8.73
CA GLU A 149 -11.83 1.83 -7.65
C GLU A 149 -11.71 1.16 -6.28
N GLN A 150 -12.28 -0.04 -6.13
CA GLN A 150 -12.18 -0.82 -4.90
C GLN A 150 -10.72 -1.15 -4.55
N LEU A 151 -9.90 -1.51 -5.54
CA LEU A 151 -8.49 -1.78 -5.33
C LEU A 151 -7.74 -0.52 -4.88
N CYS A 152 -7.95 0.62 -5.55
CA CYS A 152 -7.30 1.88 -5.18
C CYS A 152 -7.69 2.31 -3.75
N TRP A 153 -8.97 2.20 -3.38
CA TRP A 153 -9.42 2.48 -2.02
C TRP A 153 -8.87 1.48 -0.99
N ALA A 154 -8.81 0.19 -1.30
CA ALA A 154 -8.24 -0.81 -0.39
C ALA A 154 -6.75 -0.54 -0.18
N PHE A 155 -6.03 -0.13 -1.22
CA PHE A 155 -4.63 0.25 -1.15
C PHE A 155 -4.43 1.48 -0.25
N PHE A 156 -5.29 2.49 -0.38
CA PHE A 156 -5.28 3.63 0.52
C PHE A 156 -5.56 3.24 1.98
N VAL A 157 -6.60 2.44 2.23
CA VAL A 157 -7.00 2.04 3.59
C VAL A 157 -5.89 1.23 4.27
N VAL A 158 -5.26 0.28 3.59
CA VAL A 158 -4.18 -0.50 4.19
C VAL A 158 -2.96 0.36 4.53
N ASN A 159 -2.65 1.36 3.69
CA ASN A 159 -1.58 2.31 3.96
C ASN A 159 -1.93 3.27 5.09
N ALA A 160 -3.19 3.72 5.19
CA ALA A 160 -3.66 4.52 6.31
C ALA A 160 -3.56 3.75 7.63
N ILE A 161 -3.94 2.47 7.64
CA ILE A 161 -3.74 1.58 8.79
C ILE A 161 -2.25 1.50 9.13
N GLY A 162 -1.38 1.26 8.14
CA GLY A 162 0.07 1.21 8.33
C GLY A 162 0.63 2.49 8.95
N VAL A 163 0.35 3.65 8.35
CA VAL A 163 0.80 4.97 8.83
C VAL A 163 0.34 5.23 10.27
N VAL A 164 -0.93 4.94 10.59
CA VAL A 164 -1.44 5.09 11.96
C VAL A 164 -0.68 4.18 12.91
N THR A 165 -0.52 2.90 12.56
CA THR A 165 0.23 1.93 13.38
C THR A 165 1.67 2.35 13.60
N TYR A 166 2.36 2.89 12.58
CA TYR A 166 3.72 3.38 12.73
C TYR A 166 3.86 4.55 13.72
N VAL A 167 2.78 5.27 14.01
CA VAL A 167 2.77 6.34 15.02
C VAL A 167 2.44 5.77 16.40
N ILE A 168 1.44 4.89 16.51
CA ILE A 168 1.00 4.33 17.81
C ILE A 168 1.91 3.22 18.33
N TYR A 169 2.52 2.46 17.44
CA TYR A 169 3.39 1.31 17.69
C TYR A 169 4.59 1.36 16.71
N PRO A 170 5.49 2.36 16.84
CA PRO A 170 6.68 2.41 16.02
C PRO A 170 7.57 1.22 16.36
N ALA A 171 7.90 0.40 15.37
CA ALA A 171 8.62 -0.86 15.55
C ALA A 171 9.95 -0.83 14.79
N ALA A 172 11.04 -1.17 15.48
CA ALA A 172 12.35 -1.21 14.86
C ALA A 172 12.53 -2.50 14.04
N PRO A 173 12.90 -2.40 12.76
CA PRO A 173 13.06 -3.56 11.89
C PRO A 173 14.24 -4.44 12.34
N PRO A 174 14.30 -5.72 11.92
CA PRO A 174 15.35 -6.64 12.33
C PRO A 174 16.77 -6.14 12.00
N TRP A 175 16.97 -5.53 10.82
CA TRP A 175 18.28 -4.98 10.45
C TRP A 175 18.78 -3.91 11.44
N TYR A 176 17.86 -3.15 12.03
CA TYR A 176 18.20 -2.12 13.01
C TYR A 176 18.67 -2.77 14.29
N VAL A 177 17.87 -3.71 14.83
CA VAL A 177 18.18 -4.39 16.10
C VAL A 177 19.45 -5.23 15.97
N LEU A 178 19.69 -5.86 14.83
CA LEU A 178 20.93 -6.58 14.53
C LEU A 178 22.18 -5.67 14.54
N LYS A 179 22.03 -4.40 14.15
CA LYS A 179 23.15 -3.46 14.04
C LYS A 179 23.39 -2.67 15.32
N TYR A 180 22.32 -2.19 15.96
CA TYR A 180 22.39 -1.27 17.11
C TYR A 180 22.07 -1.96 18.44
N GLY A 181 21.61 -3.20 18.41
CA GLY A 181 21.12 -3.93 19.58
C GLY A 181 19.72 -3.51 20.01
N PRO A 182 19.07 -4.27 20.91
CA PRO A 182 17.86 -3.83 21.58
C PRO A 182 18.21 -2.73 22.61
N GLY A 183 17.33 -1.75 22.79
CA GLY A 183 17.53 -0.70 23.80
C GLY A 183 16.82 0.61 23.45
N LEU A 184 17.35 1.72 23.93
CA LEU A 184 16.83 3.03 23.53
C LEU A 184 17.14 3.25 22.04
N ALA A 185 16.10 3.54 21.24
CA ALA A 185 16.27 3.76 19.82
C ALA A 185 17.06 5.04 19.52
N ASP A 186 18.17 4.89 18.79
CA ASP A 186 18.91 5.97 18.15
C ASP A 186 18.11 6.55 16.98
N LEU A 187 17.60 7.77 17.18
CA LEU A 187 16.82 8.51 16.18
C LEU A 187 17.66 9.08 15.04
N SER A 188 18.99 9.07 15.16
CA SER A 188 19.92 9.50 14.12
C SER A 188 20.31 8.38 13.15
N ALA A 189 19.86 7.15 13.41
CA ALA A 189 20.18 6.00 12.58
C ALA A 189 19.74 6.20 11.12
N PRO A 190 20.65 6.09 10.14
CA PRO A 190 20.30 6.30 8.75
C PRO A 190 19.42 5.14 8.23
N PRO A 191 18.58 5.40 7.21
CA PRO A 191 17.88 4.34 6.47
C PRO A 191 18.88 3.31 5.92
N SER A 192 18.44 2.05 5.85
CA SER A 192 19.27 0.93 5.42
C SER A 192 18.55 0.09 4.38
N PRO A 193 19.21 -0.28 3.25
CA PRO A 193 18.70 -1.31 2.36
C PRO A 193 18.73 -2.72 3.00
N ALA A 194 19.43 -2.90 4.13
CA ALA A 194 19.51 -4.18 4.82
C ALA A 194 19.95 -5.32 3.88
N GLY A 195 19.29 -6.48 3.93
CA GLY A 195 19.65 -7.63 3.09
C GLY A 195 19.50 -7.37 1.58
N THR A 196 18.66 -6.41 1.15
CA THR A 196 18.52 -6.10 -0.28
C THR A 196 19.75 -5.44 -0.89
N ALA A 197 20.68 -4.94 -0.07
CA ALA A 197 21.98 -4.45 -0.53
C ALA A 197 22.76 -5.50 -1.33
N ARG A 198 22.56 -6.81 -1.03
CA ARG A 198 23.20 -7.91 -1.76
C ARG A 198 22.70 -8.02 -3.20
N PHE A 199 21.41 -7.73 -3.43
CA PHE A 199 20.83 -7.68 -4.78
C PHE A 199 21.40 -6.52 -5.60
N ASP A 200 21.43 -5.33 -5.00
CA ASP A 200 22.02 -4.13 -5.61
C ASP A 200 23.50 -4.37 -5.97
N ALA A 201 24.28 -4.94 -5.04
CA ALA A 201 25.70 -5.25 -5.25
C ALA A 201 25.93 -6.28 -6.37
N PHE A 202 25.08 -7.31 -6.48
CA PHE A 202 25.21 -8.32 -7.53
C PHE A 202 25.05 -7.73 -8.94
N PHE A 203 24.09 -6.83 -9.13
CA PHE A 203 23.84 -6.19 -10.43
C PHE A 203 24.65 -4.91 -10.66
N GLY A 204 25.38 -4.40 -9.64
CA GLY A 204 26.06 -3.12 -9.72
C GLY A 204 25.10 -1.93 -9.86
N ILE A 205 23.94 -2.00 -9.20
CA ILE A 205 22.89 -0.96 -9.22
C ILE A 205 22.65 -0.39 -7.82
N HIS A 206 21.84 0.66 -7.72
CA HIS A 206 21.48 1.32 -6.45
C HIS A 206 19.96 1.40 -6.26
N TYR A 207 19.23 0.37 -6.67
CA TYR A 207 17.77 0.42 -6.66
C TYR A 207 17.23 0.51 -5.23
N PHE A 208 17.61 -0.45 -4.37
CA PHE A 208 17.15 -0.46 -2.98
C PHE A 208 17.80 0.61 -2.14
N ALA A 209 19.09 0.90 -2.35
CA ALA A 209 19.76 2.01 -1.69
C ALA A 209 19.00 3.33 -1.89
N ASN A 210 18.63 3.65 -3.13
CA ASN A 210 17.87 4.86 -3.45
C ASN A 210 16.42 4.80 -2.95
N PHE A 211 15.78 3.63 -3.00
CA PHE A 211 14.42 3.45 -2.52
C PHE A 211 14.32 3.73 -1.01
N TYR A 212 15.20 3.12 -0.21
CA TYR A 212 15.17 3.27 1.25
C TYR A 212 15.72 4.60 1.74
N ALA A 213 16.68 5.21 1.03
CA ALA A 213 17.18 6.55 1.37
C ALA A 213 16.09 7.62 1.35
N LYS A 214 14.99 7.40 0.60
CA LYS A 214 13.85 8.31 0.54
C LYS A 214 12.83 8.11 1.66
N ASN A 215 12.92 7.03 2.45
CA ASN A 215 11.97 6.74 3.51
C ASN A 215 12.36 7.50 4.80
N PRO A 216 11.53 8.47 5.27
CA PRO A 216 11.83 9.22 6.48
C PRO A 216 11.62 8.40 7.77
N ASN A 217 10.91 7.27 7.70
CA ASN A 217 10.55 6.47 8.87
C ASN A 217 11.28 5.12 8.88
N VAL A 218 12.42 5.07 9.58
CA VAL A 218 13.20 3.83 9.75
C VAL A 218 12.57 2.85 10.76
N PHE A 219 11.62 3.32 11.59
CA PHE A 219 10.95 2.54 12.64
C PHE A 219 9.49 2.18 12.28
N GLY A 220 9.22 2.05 10.98
CA GLY A 220 7.92 1.65 10.43
C GLY A 220 7.86 0.17 10.03
N ALA A 221 8.39 -0.76 10.84
CA ALA A 221 8.39 -2.18 10.49
C ALA A 221 6.96 -2.79 10.54
N MET A 222 6.23 -2.56 11.63
CA MET A 222 4.91 -3.17 11.86
C MET A 222 3.77 -2.18 11.58
N PRO A 223 2.77 -2.53 10.75
CA PRO A 223 2.62 -3.76 9.97
C PRO A 223 3.45 -3.75 8.68
N SER A 224 3.75 -4.94 8.17
CA SER A 224 4.48 -5.09 6.91
C SER A 224 3.58 -4.81 5.70
N LEU A 225 3.76 -3.64 5.06
CA LEU A 225 3.10 -3.33 3.80
C LEU A 225 3.59 -4.21 2.63
N HIS A 226 4.80 -4.75 2.73
CA HIS A 226 5.35 -5.72 1.77
C HIS A 226 4.57 -7.03 1.78
N ALA A 227 4.10 -7.48 2.95
CA ALA A 227 3.20 -8.63 3.04
C ALA A 227 1.75 -8.26 2.65
N ALA A 228 1.31 -7.05 3.00
CA ALA A 228 -0.06 -6.62 2.81
C ALA A 228 -0.46 -6.52 1.32
N TYR A 229 0.38 -5.92 0.48
CA TYR A 229 0.01 -5.65 -0.91
C TYR A 229 -0.18 -6.93 -1.76
N PRO A 230 0.75 -7.90 -1.75
CA PRO A 230 0.55 -9.16 -2.47
C PRO A 230 -0.65 -9.95 -1.96
N LEU A 231 -0.89 -9.95 -0.64
CA LEU A 231 -2.09 -10.59 -0.08
C LEU A 231 -3.38 -9.92 -0.59
N MET A 232 -3.39 -8.59 -0.72
CA MET A 232 -4.52 -7.91 -1.38
C MET A 232 -4.72 -8.40 -2.81
N MET A 233 -3.64 -8.67 -3.56
CA MET A 233 -3.75 -9.20 -4.93
C MET A 233 -4.39 -10.59 -4.93
N VAL A 234 -4.02 -11.46 -3.98
CA VAL A 234 -4.69 -12.75 -3.77
C VAL A 234 -6.20 -12.56 -3.57
N LEU A 235 -6.60 -11.68 -2.65
CA LEU A 235 -8.02 -11.45 -2.31
C LEU A 235 -8.81 -10.89 -3.50
N VAL A 236 -8.23 -9.92 -4.21
CA VAL A 236 -8.88 -9.21 -5.32
C VAL A 236 -8.97 -10.08 -6.57
N LEU A 237 -7.95 -10.89 -6.85
CA LEU A 237 -7.89 -11.77 -8.03
C LEU A 237 -8.44 -13.17 -7.80
N TRP A 238 -8.89 -13.49 -6.57
CA TRP A 238 -9.45 -14.81 -6.21
C TRP A 238 -10.54 -15.33 -7.17
N HIS A 239 -11.34 -14.40 -7.71
CA HIS A 239 -12.44 -14.68 -8.64
C HIS A 239 -11.99 -15.11 -10.04
N LYS A 240 -10.71 -14.95 -10.41
CA LYS A 240 -10.17 -15.26 -11.74
C LYS A 240 -9.87 -16.76 -11.95
N GLY A 241 -10.02 -17.59 -10.92
CA GLY A 241 -9.88 -19.04 -10.99
C GLY A 241 -8.57 -19.59 -10.39
N PRO A 242 -8.42 -20.92 -10.31
CA PRO A 242 -7.31 -21.59 -9.61
C PRO A 242 -5.90 -21.14 -10.01
N ALA A 243 -5.63 -20.92 -11.29
CA ALA A 243 -4.29 -20.50 -11.75
C ALA A 243 -3.87 -19.15 -11.14
N TRP A 244 -4.78 -18.18 -11.11
CA TRP A 244 -4.54 -16.88 -10.47
C TRP A 244 -4.40 -16.99 -8.96
N ARG A 245 -5.20 -17.87 -8.32
CA ARG A 245 -5.08 -18.12 -6.87
C ARG A 245 -3.70 -18.66 -6.54
N VAL A 246 -3.28 -19.72 -7.22
CA VAL A 246 -1.96 -20.35 -6.98
C VAL A 246 -0.84 -19.34 -7.24
N GLY A 247 -0.84 -18.66 -8.39
CA GLY A 247 0.22 -17.70 -8.74
C GLY A 247 0.35 -16.56 -7.74
N THR A 248 -0.77 -15.91 -7.38
CA THR A 248 -0.75 -14.79 -6.41
C THR A 248 -0.42 -15.26 -4.99
N ILE A 249 -0.87 -16.45 -4.56
CA ILE A 249 -0.51 -17.01 -3.25
C ILE A 249 0.98 -17.28 -3.19
N LEU A 250 1.54 -17.94 -4.20
CA LEU A 250 2.97 -18.25 -4.24
C LEU A 250 3.81 -16.96 -4.24
N PHE A 251 3.39 -15.95 -4.99
CA PHE A 251 4.08 -14.65 -4.99
C PHE A 251 3.95 -13.94 -3.63
N ALA A 252 2.78 -13.93 -3.01
CA ALA A 252 2.57 -13.34 -1.70
C ALA A 252 3.41 -14.01 -0.61
N LEU A 253 3.48 -15.35 -0.61
CA LEU A 253 4.34 -16.12 0.28
C LEU A 253 5.82 -15.84 0.02
N LEU A 254 6.21 -15.70 -1.25
CA LEU A 254 7.58 -15.35 -1.61
C LEU A 254 7.98 -13.97 -1.09
N VAL A 255 7.12 -12.95 -1.24
CA VAL A 255 7.40 -11.60 -0.72
C VAL A 255 7.42 -11.59 0.81
N ALA A 256 6.50 -12.30 1.46
CA ALA A 256 6.48 -12.46 2.92
C ALA A 256 7.78 -13.11 3.44
N PHE A 257 8.23 -14.19 2.79
CA PHE A 257 9.51 -14.82 3.08
C PHE A 257 10.68 -13.86 2.84
N SER A 258 10.67 -13.15 1.71
CA SER A 258 11.70 -12.18 1.33
C SER A 258 11.85 -11.08 2.40
N ALA A 259 10.74 -10.60 2.96
CA ALA A 259 10.75 -9.56 3.99
C ALA A 259 11.53 -9.97 5.25
N VAL A 260 11.41 -11.24 5.66
CA VAL A 260 12.13 -11.81 6.80
C VAL A 260 13.59 -12.14 6.43
N TYR A 261 13.79 -12.80 5.28
CA TYR A 261 15.10 -13.18 4.76
C TYR A 261 16.04 -11.99 4.56
N LEU A 262 15.49 -10.88 4.05
CA LEU A 262 16.23 -9.64 3.77
C LEU A 262 16.33 -8.71 4.98
N THR A 263 15.94 -9.21 6.17
CA THR A 263 16.01 -8.53 7.48
C THR A 263 15.22 -7.22 7.59
N HIS A 264 14.18 -7.06 6.78
CA HIS A 264 13.30 -5.89 6.82
C HIS A 264 12.13 -6.04 7.80
N HIS A 265 11.67 -7.26 8.04
CA HIS A 265 10.47 -7.54 8.84
C HIS A 265 10.62 -8.79 9.70
N TYR A 266 9.94 -8.79 10.84
CA TYR A 266 9.63 -9.98 11.63
C TYR A 266 8.44 -10.75 11.03
N VAL A 267 8.25 -12.00 11.43
CA VAL A 267 7.04 -12.77 11.11
C VAL A 267 5.81 -12.08 11.69
N LEU A 268 5.90 -11.50 12.89
CA LEU A 268 4.81 -10.72 13.47
C LEU A 268 4.40 -9.51 12.61
N ASP A 269 5.35 -8.82 11.98
CA ASP A 269 5.05 -7.70 11.07
C ASP A 269 4.28 -8.19 9.84
N VAL A 270 4.66 -9.34 9.30
CA VAL A 270 4.00 -10.02 8.16
C VAL A 270 2.57 -10.41 8.52
N LEU A 271 2.35 -10.97 9.70
CA LEU A 271 1.01 -11.32 10.20
C LEU A 271 0.15 -10.07 10.38
N ALA A 272 0.69 -9.01 11.00
CA ALA A 272 -0.01 -7.75 11.17
C ALA A 272 -0.36 -7.09 9.81
N GLY A 273 0.55 -7.14 8.83
CA GLY A 273 0.31 -6.71 7.45
C GLY A 273 -0.78 -7.52 6.76
N SER A 274 -0.80 -8.84 6.98
CA SER A 274 -1.82 -9.72 6.44
C SER A 274 -3.21 -9.40 7.00
N ILE A 275 -3.30 -9.15 8.31
CA ILE A 275 -4.54 -8.72 8.97
C ILE A 275 -5.00 -7.37 8.40
N ALA A 276 -4.09 -6.39 8.29
CA ALA A 276 -4.41 -5.07 7.73
C ALA A 276 -4.94 -5.15 6.29
N ALA A 277 -4.37 -6.00 5.44
CA ALA A 277 -4.84 -6.25 4.08
C ALA A 277 -6.27 -6.83 4.05
N VAL A 278 -6.56 -7.83 4.89
CA VAL A 278 -7.91 -8.42 5.00
C VAL A 278 -8.91 -7.39 5.48
N VAL A 279 -8.58 -6.62 6.53
CA VAL A 279 -9.44 -5.55 7.05
C VAL A 279 -9.73 -4.52 5.97
N ALA A 280 -8.71 -4.01 5.26
CA ALA A 280 -8.88 -3.05 4.19
C ALA A 280 -9.78 -3.58 3.07
N PHE A 281 -9.57 -4.83 2.64
CA PHE A 281 -10.39 -5.48 1.63
C PHE A 281 -11.86 -5.61 2.05
N VAL A 282 -12.12 -6.07 3.27
CA VAL A 282 -13.48 -6.25 3.81
C VAL A 282 -14.20 -4.91 3.97
N VAL A 283 -13.55 -3.92 4.58
CA VAL A 283 -14.12 -2.58 4.80
C VAL A 283 -14.50 -1.93 3.47
N VAL A 284 -13.59 -1.94 2.49
CA VAL A 284 -13.87 -1.30 1.20
C VAL A 284 -14.98 -2.03 0.46
N ARG A 285 -15.00 -3.36 0.44
CA ARG A 285 -16.11 -4.11 -0.16
C ARG A 285 -17.44 -3.82 0.52
N ALA A 286 -17.48 -3.72 1.84
CA ALA A 286 -18.69 -3.39 2.58
C ALA A 286 -19.20 -1.98 2.24
N VAL A 287 -18.31 -0.98 2.18
CA VAL A 287 -18.66 0.40 1.80
C VAL A 287 -19.22 0.45 0.37
N PHE A 288 -18.58 -0.22 -0.58
CA PHE A 288 -19.06 -0.24 -1.96
C PHE A 288 -20.37 -1.02 -2.13
N ALA A 289 -20.57 -2.11 -1.39
CA ALA A 289 -21.82 -2.85 -1.40
C ALA A 289 -22.99 -1.99 -0.86
N ARG A 290 -22.79 -1.26 0.24
CA ARG A 290 -23.79 -0.33 0.79
C ARG A 290 -24.16 0.77 -0.21
N ARG A 291 -23.16 1.38 -0.85
CA ARG A 291 -23.37 2.41 -1.89
C ARG A 291 -24.18 1.88 -3.08
N ALA A 292 -23.97 0.62 -3.47
CA ALA A 292 -24.72 -0.01 -4.54
C ALA A 292 -26.19 -0.27 -4.16
N MET A 293 -26.47 -0.56 -2.89
CA MET A 293 -27.84 -0.75 -2.38
C MET A 293 -28.61 0.57 -2.21
N GLU A 294 -27.91 1.65 -1.83
CA GLU A 294 -28.49 2.99 -1.65
C GLU A 294 -28.72 3.75 -2.97
N ALA A 295 -28.17 3.26 -4.08
CA ALA A 295 -28.44 3.82 -5.40
C ALA A 295 -29.95 3.65 -5.72
N PRO A 296 -30.68 4.71 -6.12
CA PRO A 296 -32.11 4.61 -6.40
C PRO A 296 -32.38 3.46 -7.35
N GLY A 297 -33.09 2.44 -6.88
CA GLY A 297 -33.51 1.31 -7.71
C GLY A 297 -34.26 1.87 -8.90
N VAL A 298 -33.83 1.53 -10.12
CA VAL A 298 -34.67 1.69 -11.30
C VAL A 298 -35.93 0.89 -10.99
N ALA A 299 -37.04 1.57 -10.71
CA ALA A 299 -38.33 0.93 -10.52
C ALA A 299 -38.56 0.00 -11.73
N PRO A 300 -38.94 -1.28 -11.52
CA PRO A 300 -39.32 -2.13 -12.64
C PRO A 300 -40.38 -1.39 -13.44
N LEU A 301 -40.11 -1.13 -14.73
CA LEU A 301 -41.13 -0.65 -15.64
C LEU A 301 -42.25 -1.69 -15.65
N THR A 302 -43.31 -1.44 -14.91
CA THR A 302 -44.57 -2.16 -15.05
C THR A 302 -45.09 -1.85 -16.45
N LEU A 303 -44.83 -2.76 -17.40
CA LEU A 303 -45.46 -2.70 -18.70
C LEU A 303 -46.98 -2.80 -18.50
N PRO A 304 -47.79 -1.88 -19.04
CA PRO A 304 -49.24 -2.01 -19.01
C PRO A 304 -49.62 -3.35 -19.66
N SER A 305 -50.38 -4.17 -18.94
CA SER A 305 -51.00 -5.36 -19.52
C SER A 305 -51.82 -4.92 -20.74
N GLY A 306 -51.41 -5.36 -21.93
CA GLY A 306 -52.10 -5.06 -23.17
C GLY A 306 -53.57 -5.42 -23.06
N GLY A 307 -54.42 -4.40 -23.13
CA GLY A 307 -55.87 -4.58 -23.24
C GLY A 307 -56.18 -5.35 -24.52
N ASN A 308 -56.86 -6.48 -24.37
CA ASN A 308 -57.49 -7.18 -25.48
C ASN A 308 -58.59 -6.30 -26.06
N THR A 309 -58.34 -5.70 -27.22
CA THR A 309 -59.39 -5.26 -28.13
C THR A 309 -59.42 -6.22 -29.32
N ARG A 310 -60.33 -7.19 -29.28
CA ARG A 310 -60.87 -7.81 -30.49
C ARG A 310 -62.35 -7.51 -30.56
N ALA A 311 -62.69 -6.66 -31.52
CA ALA A 311 -63.96 -6.68 -32.23
C ALA A 311 -64.05 -7.94 -33.10
#